data_AF-A0AAN4YPS2-F1
#
_entry.id   AF-A0AAN4YPS2-F1
#
_cell.length_a   1.000
_cell.length_b   1.000
_cell.length_c   1.000
_cell.angle_alpha   90.00
_cell.angle_beta   90.00
_cell.angle_gamma   90.00
#
_symmetry.space_group_name_H-M   'P 1'
#
loop_
_entity.id
_entity.type
_entity.pdbx_description
1 polymer ?
#
loop_
_entity_poly.entity_id
_entity_poly.type
_entity_poly.pdbx_seq_one_letter_code
_entity_poly.pdbx_strand_id
1 'polypeptide(L)'
;MFWHADNSTYGLLLQGFATSDTPAGPYTFVNATAPMGNWSQDYGLFTDYKDGRSYALYSNGDSVEGRDVYITRYNKEVSELEEVVYRFNKFDLEAPTIVQTDNSYYALMSHKTGYRPNSEFFANMDKWDSNSLWESRYIWLPIEIDDKKKTLELAWHDVYDLNVHNTILTGIYGNDSTVTFEGIEGTGKPQWVSFYYQTLPSLSNLIILTKGVAGGTPDRIGGKWQLRRISSVVVNGNTSNVETLYQRDTHKSIILSTPLQLTLEKGKQNTITIGGLYNGFDYKGADLDRIVVYPPEE
;
A
#
# COMPACT_ATOMS: atom_id res chain seq x y z
N MET A 1 24.58 2.47 2.99
CA MET A 1 23.19 2.90 2.77
C MET A 1 23.17 3.81 1.56
N PHE A 2 22.21 3.59 0.67
CA PHE A 2 21.95 4.43 -0.51
C PHE A 2 20.50 4.89 -0.48
N TRP A 3 20.23 6.09 -1.01
CA TRP A 3 18.88 6.65 -1.07
C TRP A 3 18.76 7.67 -2.20
N HIS A 4 17.53 8.00 -2.57
CA HIS A 4 17.22 9.17 -3.39
C HIS A 4 17.45 10.45 -2.57
N ALA A 5 18.41 11.27 -2.97
CA ALA A 5 18.76 12.52 -2.30
C ALA A 5 18.28 13.73 -3.11
N ASP A 6 17.41 14.54 -2.51
CA ASP A 6 16.80 15.67 -3.20
C ASP A 6 16.47 16.85 -2.28
N ASN A 7 15.99 17.93 -2.88
CA ASN A 7 15.35 19.06 -2.22
C ASN A 7 13.81 18.91 -2.28
N SER A 8 13.09 19.81 -1.60
CA SER A 8 11.62 19.76 -1.52
C SER A 8 10.89 19.96 -2.86
N THR A 9 11.60 20.36 -3.91
CA THR A 9 11.05 20.57 -5.25
C THR A 9 11.36 19.44 -6.22
N TYR A 10 12.05 18.37 -5.77
CA TYR A 10 12.53 17.29 -6.63
C TYR A 10 13.41 17.79 -7.79
N GLY A 11 14.31 18.74 -7.50
CA GLY A 11 15.12 19.44 -8.50
C GLY A 11 16.59 19.05 -8.52
N LEU A 12 17.10 18.36 -7.50
CA LEU A 12 18.51 17.92 -7.46
C LEU A 12 18.69 16.56 -8.15
N LEU A 13 17.76 15.62 -7.91
CA LEU A 13 17.75 14.28 -8.50
C LEU A 13 19.09 13.53 -8.34
N LEU A 14 19.55 13.35 -7.10
CA LEU A 14 20.85 12.74 -6.78
C LEU A 14 20.69 11.38 -6.08
N GLN A 15 21.79 10.62 -6.02
CA GLN A 15 21.93 9.46 -5.14
C GLN A 15 22.79 9.82 -3.95
N GLY A 16 22.26 9.62 -2.74
CA GLY A 16 23.00 9.77 -1.51
C GLY A 16 23.71 8.49 -1.11
N PHE A 17 24.90 8.62 -0.50
CA PHE A 17 25.70 7.51 0.01
C PHE A 17 26.19 7.79 1.43
N ALA A 18 26.06 6.78 2.30
CA ALA A 18 26.54 6.81 3.68
C ALA A 18 26.99 5.41 4.13
N THR A 19 27.98 5.36 5.02
CA THR A 19 28.59 4.11 5.52
C THR A 19 28.46 4.00 7.03
N SER A 20 28.43 2.76 7.54
CA SER A 20 28.54 2.47 8.96
C SER A 20 29.19 1.11 9.14
N ASP A 21 29.90 0.93 10.26
CA ASP A 21 30.45 -0.36 10.65
C ASP A 21 29.38 -1.30 11.25
N THR A 22 28.17 -0.79 11.55
CA THR A 22 27.06 -1.60 12.04
C THR A 22 25.78 -1.41 11.21
N PRO A 23 24.93 -2.45 11.06
CA PRO A 23 23.70 -2.33 10.28
C PRO A 23 22.74 -1.25 10.80
N ALA A 24 22.69 -1.06 12.12
CA ALA A 24 21.81 -0.10 12.79
C ALA A 24 22.38 1.34 12.80
N GLY A 25 23.63 1.53 12.37
CA GLY A 25 24.27 2.83 12.37
C GLY A 25 24.96 3.19 13.70
N PRO A 26 25.18 4.49 13.97
CA PRO A 26 24.86 5.62 13.10
C PRO A 26 25.63 5.53 11.77
N TYR A 27 25.03 6.07 10.71
CA TYR A 27 25.67 6.17 9.40
C TYR A 27 26.39 7.51 9.25
N THR A 28 27.57 7.50 8.65
CA THR A 28 28.33 8.70 8.27
C THR A 28 28.07 9.00 6.81
N PHE A 29 27.55 10.20 6.54
CA PHE A 29 27.37 10.70 5.18
C PHE A 29 28.72 10.78 4.46
N VAL A 30 28.74 10.31 3.20
CA VAL A 30 29.92 10.36 2.34
C VAL A 30 29.72 11.43 1.26
N ASN A 31 28.71 11.26 0.40
CA ASN A 31 28.41 12.20 -0.68
C ASN A 31 26.96 12.07 -1.17
N ALA A 32 26.56 12.99 -2.05
CA ALA A 32 25.37 12.88 -2.89
C ALA A 32 25.73 13.29 -4.32
N THR A 33 25.49 12.41 -5.30
CA THR A 33 26.01 12.59 -6.66
C THR A 33 25.00 12.21 -7.73
N ALA A 34 25.11 12.84 -8.90
CA ALA A 34 24.39 12.47 -10.11
C ALA A 34 25.03 11.19 -10.69
N PRO A 35 24.34 10.04 -10.70
CA PRO A 35 24.93 8.77 -11.15
C PRO A 35 25.39 8.85 -12.61
N MET A 36 26.68 8.66 -12.83
CA MET A 36 27.30 8.71 -14.18
C MET A 36 26.96 9.99 -14.97
N GLY A 37 26.78 11.12 -14.28
CA GLY A 37 26.39 12.40 -14.89
C GLY A 37 24.92 12.48 -15.32
N ASN A 38 24.09 11.52 -14.94
CA ASN A 38 22.64 11.48 -15.19
C ASN A 38 21.85 11.75 -13.90
N TRP A 39 20.55 11.99 -14.02
CA TRP A 39 19.65 12.21 -12.88
C TRP A 39 19.21 10.91 -12.22
N SER A 40 18.85 10.99 -10.93
CA SER A 40 18.26 9.90 -10.14
C SER A 40 17.10 10.38 -9.30
N GLN A 41 15.95 9.75 -9.46
CA GLN A 41 14.78 9.93 -8.62
C GLN A 41 14.61 8.67 -7.76
N ASP A 42 13.45 7.99 -7.81
CA ASP A 42 13.20 6.72 -7.15
C ASP A 42 14.36 5.75 -7.32
N TYR A 43 14.78 5.18 -6.19
CA TYR A 43 16.00 4.40 -6.08
C TYR A 43 15.71 3.06 -5.40
N GLY A 44 16.26 1.99 -5.97
CA GLY A 44 16.35 0.66 -5.39
C GLY A 44 17.77 0.13 -5.52
N LEU A 45 18.08 -0.91 -4.74
CA LEU A 45 19.36 -1.61 -4.79
C LEU A 45 19.12 -3.11 -4.87
N PHE A 46 19.88 -3.78 -5.72
CA PHE A 46 19.83 -5.21 -5.90
C PHE A 46 21.23 -5.80 -5.80
N THR A 47 21.40 -6.85 -5.01
CA THR A 47 22.64 -7.64 -4.97
C THR A 47 22.32 -9.04 -5.44
N ASP A 48 23.02 -9.46 -6.50
CA ASP A 48 22.89 -10.81 -7.04
C ASP A 48 23.57 -11.81 -6.10
N TYR A 49 22.80 -12.74 -5.54
CA TYR A 49 23.35 -13.71 -4.57
C TYR A 49 24.23 -14.78 -5.21
N LYS A 50 24.23 -14.92 -6.54
CA LYS A 50 25.00 -15.95 -7.27
C LYS A 50 26.44 -15.51 -7.49
N ASP A 51 26.68 -14.23 -7.74
CA ASP A 51 28.02 -13.69 -8.01
C ASP A 51 28.47 -12.58 -7.02
N GLY A 52 27.57 -12.10 -6.17
CA GLY A 52 27.81 -11.07 -5.17
C GLY A 52 27.89 -9.65 -5.74
N ARG A 53 27.51 -9.42 -7.01
CA ARG A 53 27.53 -8.08 -7.62
C ARG A 53 26.31 -7.27 -7.21
N SER A 54 26.52 -5.97 -6.99
CA SER A 54 25.47 -5.03 -6.61
C SER A 54 25.16 -4.06 -7.74
N TYR A 55 23.89 -3.64 -7.80
CA TYR A 55 23.33 -2.81 -8.85
C TYR A 55 22.42 -1.74 -8.26
N ALA A 56 22.59 -0.50 -8.69
CA ALA A 56 21.61 0.55 -8.50
C ALA A 56 20.48 0.40 -9.51
N LEU A 57 19.26 0.53 -9.03
CA LEU A 57 18.05 0.60 -9.83
C LEU A 57 17.48 2.00 -9.65
N TYR A 58 17.33 2.80 -10.70
CA TYR A 58 16.82 4.16 -10.51
C TYR A 58 16.10 4.71 -11.73
N SER A 59 15.04 5.47 -11.47
CA SER A 59 14.40 6.30 -12.51
C SER A 59 15.16 7.63 -12.67
N ASN A 60 15.20 8.21 -13.88
CA ASN A 60 15.96 9.45 -14.13
C ASN A 60 15.09 10.71 -14.27
N GLY A 61 14.02 10.82 -13.48
CA GLY A 61 13.17 12.00 -13.43
C GLY A 61 11.95 11.96 -14.37
N ASP A 62 11.18 13.06 -14.35
CA ASP A 62 9.84 13.17 -14.97
C ASP A 62 9.81 13.98 -16.28
N SER A 63 10.94 14.55 -16.70
CA SER A 63 11.02 15.36 -17.92
C SER A 63 10.83 14.53 -19.20
N VAL A 64 10.62 15.16 -20.36
CA VAL A 64 10.53 14.44 -21.64
C VAL A 64 11.84 13.72 -21.99
N GLU A 65 12.95 14.33 -21.59
CA GLU A 65 14.30 13.82 -21.73
C GLU A 65 14.60 12.71 -20.70
N GLY A 66 14.01 12.80 -19.49
CA GLY A 66 13.95 11.76 -18.47
C GLY A 66 12.89 10.69 -18.76
N ARG A 67 12.50 9.87 -17.76
CA ARG A 67 11.52 8.75 -17.85
C ARG A 67 12.07 7.38 -18.26
N ASP A 68 13.34 7.17 -18.00
CA ASP A 68 13.96 5.86 -18.09
C ASP A 68 14.16 5.27 -16.69
N VAL A 69 14.28 3.94 -16.62
CA VAL A 69 14.83 3.24 -15.45
C VAL A 69 16.14 2.58 -15.84
N TYR A 70 17.17 2.80 -15.04
CA TYR A 70 18.51 2.25 -15.22
C TYR A 70 18.76 1.12 -14.24
N ILE A 71 19.43 0.07 -14.72
CA ILE A 71 20.14 -0.90 -13.89
C ILE A 71 21.63 -0.64 -14.11
N THR A 72 22.33 -0.21 -13.08
CA THR A 72 23.74 0.19 -13.17
C THR A 72 24.57 -0.54 -12.12
N ARG A 73 25.62 -1.23 -12.56
CA ARG A 73 26.49 -2.04 -11.70
C ARG A 73 27.40 -1.15 -10.86
N TYR A 74 27.54 -1.48 -9.59
CA TYR A 74 28.54 -0.91 -8.69
C TYR A 74 29.92 -1.56 -8.87
N ASN A 75 30.96 -0.83 -8.47
CA ASN A 75 32.26 -1.39 -8.18
C ASN A 75 32.17 -2.46 -7.06
N LYS A 76 33.27 -3.19 -6.85
CA LYS A 76 33.30 -4.29 -5.86
C LYS A 76 33.06 -3.80 -4.44
N GLU A 77 33.51 -2.58 -4.13
CA GLU A 77 33.39 -1.92 -2.85
C GLU A 77 31.99 -1.34 -2.59
N VAL A 78 31.12 -1.37 -3.60
CA VAL A 78 29.75 -0.82 -3.56
C VAL A 78 29.75 0.63 -3.09
N SER A 79 30.60 1.45 -3.71
CA SER A 79 30.74 2.89 -3.44
C SER A 79 30.50 3.76 -4.66
N GLU A 80 30.74 3.24 -5.88
CA GLU A 80 30.63 3.99 -7.14
C GLU A 80 30.03 3.13 -8.25
N LEU A 81 29.33 3.77 -9.19
CA LEU A 81 28.73 3.12 -10.35
C LEU A 81 29.71 3.05 -11.52
N GLU A 82 29.82 1.88 -12.14
CA GLU A 82 30.80 1.61 -13.20
C GLU A 82 30.16 1.42 -14.58
N GLU A 83 29.01 0.74 -14.66
CA GLU A 83 28.46 0.29 -15.94
C GLU A 83 26.93 0.25 -15.93
N VAL A 84 26.30 0.92 -16.89
CA VAL A 84 24.86 0.73 -17.16
C VAL A 84 24.68 -0.64 -17.82
N VAL A 85 24.12 -1.60 -17.11
CA VAL A 85 23.90 -2.97 -17.62
C VAL A 85 22.58 -3.11 -18.37
N TYR A 86 21.58 -2.29 -18.03
CA TYR A 86 20.31 -2.26 -18.73
C TYR A 86 19.59 -0.92 -18.57
N ARG A 87 18.73 -0.59 -19.55
CA ARG A 87 17.87 0.59 -19.54
C ARG A 87 16.47 0.25 -20.03
N PHE A 88 15.46 0.53 -19.21
CA PHE A 88 14.06 0.58 -19.61
C PHE A 88 13.76 1.98 -20.15
N ASN A 89 13.61 2.11 -21.46
CA ASN A 89 13.55 3.41 -22.13
C ASN A 89 12.10 3.90 -22.27
N LYS A 90 11.78 5.08 -21.70
CA LYS A 90 10.49 5.78 -21.86
C LYS A 90 9.23 4.99 -21.51
N PHE A 91 9.30 4.15 -20.49
CA PHE A 91 8.12 3.44 -19.98
C PHE A 91 7.37 4.20 -18.88
N ASP A 92 7.88 5.35 -18.42
CA ASP A 92 7.27 6.11 -17.33
C ASP A 92 7.12 5.26 -16.06
N LEU A 93 8.22 4.61 -15.67
CA LEU A 93 8.32 3.72 -14.51
C LEU A 93 9.15 4.34 -13.38
N GLU A 94 8.84 3.95 -12.15
CA GLU A 94 9.50 4.33 -10.89
C GLU A 94 9.45 3.18 -9.87
N ALA A 95 9.84 3.44 -8.61
CA ALA A 95 9.97 2.46 -7.51
C ALA A 95 10.55 1.09 -7.91
N PRO A 96 11.75 1.04 -8.52
CA PRO A 96 12.26 -0.20 -9.09
C PRO A 96 12.79 -1.17 -8.02
N THR A 97 12.47 -2.45 -8.19
CA THR A 97 13.04 -3.56 -7.42
C THR A 97 13.24 -4.80 -8.30
N ILE A 98 14.14 -5.69 -7.89
CA ILE A 98 14.37 -6.97 -8.56
C ILE A 98 14.23 -8.09 -7.54
N VAL A 99 13.44 -9.11 -7.91
CA VAL A 99 13.38 -10.39 -7.22
C VAL A 99 14.17 -11.42 -8.04
N GLN A 100 15.12 -12.08 -7.40
CA GLN A 100 15.93 -13.11 -8.03
C GLN A 100 15.50 -14.51 -7.57
N THR A 101 15.37 -15.43 -8.52
CA THR A 101 15.23 -16.87 -8.28
C THR A 101 16.46 -17.63 -8.80
N ASP A 102 16.51 -18.93 -8.55
CA ASP A 102 17.58 -19.80 -9.06
C ASP A 102 17.70 -19.73 -10.59
N ASN A 103 16.61 -19.43 -11.30
CA ASN A 103 16.56 -19.48 -12.76
C ASN A 103 16.25 -18.15 -13.44
N SER A 104 15.80 -17.12 -12.71
CA SER A 104 15.23 -15.91 -13.30
C SER A 104 15.50 -14.66 -12.47
N TYR A 105 15.31 -13.49 -13.10
CA TYR A 105 15.21 -12.19 -12.47
C TYR A 105 13.87 -11.58 -12.86
N TYR A 106 13.14 -11.07 -11.88
CA TYR A 106 11.84 -10.42 -12.06
C TYR A 106 11.98 -8.96 -11.63
N ALA A 107 11.89 -8.04 -12.60
CA ALA A 107 11.88 -6.60 -12.32
C ALA A 107 10.44 -6.15 -12.03
N LEU A 108 10.25 -5.46 -10.92
CA LEU A 108 8.98 -4.89 -10.48
C LEU A 108 9.14 -3.38 -10.36
N MET A 109 8.18 -2.63 -10.88
CA MET A 109 8.20 -1.17 -10.94
C MET A 109 6.77 -0.65 -10.90
N SER A 110 6.58 0.58 -10.41
CA SER A 110 5.32 1.31 -10.53
C SER A 110 5.32 2.21 -11.77
N HIS A 111 4.13 2.55 -12.26
CA HIS A 111 3.99 3.71 -13.14
C HIS A 111 4.02 5.02 -12.33
N LYS A 112 4.49 6.09 -12.99
CA LYS A 112 4.60 7.44 -12.43
C LYS A 112 3.25 8.12 -12.28
N THR A 113 2.61 7.95 -11.13
CA THR A 113 1.32 8.58 -10.81
C THR A 113 1.37 9.50 -9.58
N GLY A 114 2.58 9.79 -9.09
CA GLY A 114 2.84 10.44 -7.82
C GLY A 114 2.40 9.56 -6.65
N TYR A 115 1.91 10.14 -5.56
CA TYR A 115 1.40 9.38 -4.41
C TYR A 115 0.15 8.53 -4.68
N ARG A 116 -0.40 8.54 -5.90
CA ARG A 116 -1.55 7.73 -6.26
C ARG A 116 -1.08 6.31 -6.57
N PRO A 117 -1.71 5.26 -6.02
CA PRO A 117 -1.41 3.90 -6.42
C PRO A 117 -1.77 3.68 -7.89
N ASN A 118 -0.97 2.87 -8.58
CA ASN A 118 -1.31 2.34 -9.91
C ASN A 118 -1.99 0.97 -9.77
N SER A 119 -2.72 0.57 -10.80
CA SER A 119 -3.51 -0.65 -10.83
C SER A 119 -2.70 -1.91 -11.16
N GLU A 120 -1.38 -1.82 -11.34
CA GLU A 120 -0.64 -2.81 -12.11
C GLU A 120 0.42 -3.63 -11.34
N PHE A 121 0.94 -3.19 -10.18
CA PHE A 121 1.95 -3.95 -9.44
C PHE A 121 1.83 -3.73 -7.92
N PHE A 122 1.78 -4.81 -7.11
CA PHE A 122 1.70 -4.74 -5.64
C PHE A 122 2.60 -5.74 -4.90
N ALA A 123 3.89 -5.47 -4.70
CA ALA A 123 4.74 -6.31 -3.83
C ALA A 123 5.54 -5.44 -2.86
N ASN A 124 5.42 -5.70 -1.54
CA ASN A 124 6.02 -4.93 -0.44
C ASN A 124 5.95 -3.41 -0.66
N MET A 125 4.74 -2.86 -0.55
CA MET A 125 4.46 -1.48 -0.95
C MET A 125 4.02 -0.60 0.20
N ASP A 126 4.24 0.70 0.04
CA ASP A 126 3.63 1.74 0.86
C ASP A 126 2.31 2.20 0.23
N LYS A 127 1.25 2.22 1.04
CA LYS A 127 0.04 3.00 0.76
C LYS A 127 0.24 4.41 1.30
N TRP A 128 0.78 5.28 0.46
CA TRP A 128 1.05 6.67 0.79
C TRP A 128 -0.21 7.45 1.15
N ASP A 129 -0.16 8.23 2.24
CA ASP A 129 -1.13 9.28 2.54
C ASP A 129 -0.50 10.65 2.31
N SER A 130 -0.89 11.30 1.22
CA SER A 130 -0.34 12.61 0.85
C SER A 130 -0.71 13.73 1.83
N ASN A 131 -1.72 13.55 2.69
CA ASN A 131 -2.10 14.54 3.70
C ASN A 131 -1.34 14.35 5.01
N SER A 132 -0.88 13.12 5.29
CA SER A 132 -0.08 12.80 6.46
C SER A 132 0.82 11.59 6.17
N LEU A 133 2.08 11.86 5.77
CA LEU A 133 3.01 10.79 5.42
C LEU A 133 3.25 9.79 6.57
N TRP A 134 3.18 10.27 7.82
CA TRP A 134 3.25 9.43 9.03
C TRP A 134 2.10 8.39 9.11
N GLU A 135 0.96 8.68 8.47
CA GLU A 135 -0.20 7.78 8.42
C GLU A 135 -0.20 6.84 7.21
N SER A 136 0.91 6.76 6.48
CA SER A 136 1.11 5.74 5.45
C SER A 136 1.15 4.35 6.09
N ARG A 137 0.81 3.31 5.31
CA ARG A 137 0.72 1.93 5.80
C ARG A 137 1.42 0.98 4.83
N TYR A 138 1.91 -0.13 5.36
CA TYR A 138 2.51 -1.18 4.55
C TYR A 138 1.45 -2.14 4.00
N ILE A 139 1.62 -2.56 2.74
CA ILE A 139 0.87 -3.66 2.12
C ILE A 139 1.85 -4.81 1.93
N TRP A 140 1.65 -5.89 2.68
CA TRP A 140 2.48 -7.10 2.60
C TRP A 140 1.63 -8.23 2.00
N LEU A 141 2.06 -8.72 0.84
CA LEU A 141 1.44 -9.83 0.14
C LEU A 141 2.53 -10.82 -0.25
N PRO A 142 2.29 -12.14 -0.16
CA PRO A 142 3.24 -13.10 -0.68
C PRO A 142 3.27 -13.02 -2.22
N ILE A 143 4.47 -13.23 -2.74
CA ILE A 143 4.72 -13.32 -4.17
C ILE A 143 4.81 -14.80 -4.51
N GLU A 144 3.95 -15.27 -5.41
CA GLU A 144 4.04 -16.61 -5.98
C GLU A 144 4.82 -16.54 -7.31
N ILE A 145 5.82 -17.41 -7.46
CA ILE A 145 6.69 -17.43 -8.64
C ILE A 145 6.65 -18.80 -9.28
N ASP A 146 6.25 -18.86 -10.56
CA ASP A 146 6.37 -20.05 -11.40
C ASP A 146 7.51 -19.83 -12.42
N ASP A 147 8.69 -20.30 -12.06
CA ASP A 147 9.91 -20.15 -12.85
C ASP A 147 9.85 -20.84 -14.22
N LYS A 148 9.00 -21.88 -14.36
CA LYS A 148 8.83 -22.62 -15.61
C LYS A 148 7.94 -21.85 -16.57
N LYS A 149 6.89 -21.22 -16.06
CA LYS A 149 5.97 -20.39 -16.84
C LYS A 149 6.44 -18.95 -17.00
N LYS A 150 7.49 -18.54 -16.27
CA LYS A 150 7.98 -17.16 -16.21
C LYS A 150 6.89 -16.19 -15.74
N THR A 151 6.06 -16.64 -14.80
CA THR A 151 5.04 -15.81 -14.17
C THR A 151 5.44 -15.48 -12.75
N LEU A 152 5.09 -14.27 -12.34
CA LEU A 152 5.14 -13.79 -10.96
C LEU A 152 3.74 -13.24 -10.69
N GLU A 153 3.09 -13.80 -9.68
CA GLU A 153 1.75 -13.42 -9.30
C GLU A 153 1.76 -12.95 -7.86
N LEU A 154 1.00 -11.91 -7.61
CA LEU A 154 0.73 -11.45 -6.26
C LEU A 154 -0.49 -12.21 -5.82
N ALA A 155 -0.25 -13.23 -5.00
CA ALA A 155 -1.35 -13.94 -4.42
C ALA A 155 -1.97 -12.99 -3.40
N TRP A 156 -3.14 -12.46 -3.77
CA TRP A 156 -3.90 -11.65 -2.85
C TRP A 156 -4.39 -12.56 -1.73
N HIS A 157 -3.78 -12.46 -0.56
CA HIS A 157 -4.24 -13.13 0.65
C HIS A 157 -4.80 -12.09 1.58
N ASP A 158 -6.12 -11.99 1.64
CA ASP A 158 -6.85 -11.15 2.61
C ASP A 158 -6.46 -11.48 4.05
N VAL A 159 -6.36 -12.80 4.32
CA VAL A 159 -5.81 -13.59 5.45
C VAL A 159 -5.77 -15.04 4.90
N TYR A 160 -4.76 -15.87 5.23
CA TYR A 160 -4.78 -17.30 4.90
C TYR A 160 -5.84 -18.02 5.76
N ASP A 161 -7.06 -18.16 5.23
CA ASP A 161 -8.01 -19.20 5.65
C ASP A 161 -8.94 -19.58 4.48
N LEU A 162 -9.28 -20.87 4.39
CA LEU A 162 -9.91 -21.51 3.24
C LEU A 162 -11.43 -21.27 3.19
N ASN A 163 -11.86 -20.68 2.07
CA ASN A 163 -13.15 -20.94 1.42
C ASN A 163 -14.40 -20.39 2.15
N VAL A 164 -14.77 -19.13 1.87
CA VAL A 164 -16.08 -18.60 2.28
C VAL A 164 -16.72 -17.81 1.13
N HIS A 165 -17.89 -18.27 0.66
CA HIS A 165 -18.79 -17.46 -0.15
C HIS A 165 -19.44 -16.43 0.77
N ASN A 166 -18.91 -15.21 0.82
CA ASN A 166 -19.43 -14.20 1.74
C ASN A 166 -20.62 -13.43 1.15
N THR A 167 -21.54 -13.05 2.04
CA THR A 167 -22.59 -12.08 1.76
C THR A 167 -22.09 -10.71 2.21
N ILE A 168 -21.99 -9.76 1.28
CA ILE A 168 -21.63 -8.39 1.61
C ILE A 168 -22.89 -7.62 2.03
N LEU A 169 -22.88 -7.09 3.23
CA LEU A 169 -23.92 -6.20 3.72
C LEU A 169 -23.70 -4.79 3.18
N THR A 170 -24.68 -4.26 2.46
CA THR A 170 -24.64 -2.90 1.90
C THR A 170 -25.62 -1.97 2.60
N GLY A 171 -25.44 -0.66 2.42
CA GLY A 171 -26.45 0.33 2.84
C GLY A 171 -26.38 0.73 4.31
N ILE A 172 -25.20 0.66 4.92
CA ILE A 172 -24.97 1.16 6.28
C ILE A 172 -25.01 2.69 6.27
N TYR A 173 -26.03 3.27 6.90
CA TYR A 173 -26.30 4.71 6.86
C TYR A 173 -26.83 5.23 8.19
N GLY A 174 -26.15 6.22 8.75
CA GLY A 174 -26.49 6.86 10.02
C GLY A 174 -26.69 5.83 11.13
N ASN A 175 -27.65 6.15 12.01
CA ASN A 175 -28.06 5.27 13.10
C ASN A 175 -29.32 4.44 12.75
N ASP A 176 -29.94 4.69 11.59
CA ASP A 176 -31.20 4.05 11.17
C ASP A 176 -30.96 2.75 10.40
N SER A 177 -29.78 2.59 9.81
CA SER A 177 -29.39 1.39 9.05
C SER A 177 -28.03 0.90 9.55
N THR A 178 -28.09 0.02 10.56
CA THR A 178 -26.93 -0.54 11.25
C THR A 178 -26.89 -2.05 11.14
N VAL A 179 -25.74 -2.64 11.47
CA VAL A 179 -25.57 -4.09 11.64
C VAL A 179 -25.01 -4.39 13.02
N THR A 180 -25.55 -5.42 13.67
CA THR A 180 -25.03 -5.90 14.94
C THR A 180 -24.54 -7.32 14.78
N PHE A 181 -23.26 -7.52 15.13
CA PHE A 181 -22.68 -8.84 15.33
C PHE A 181 -22.85 -9.23 16.79
N GLU A 182 -23.37 -10.44 17.04
CA GLU A 182 -23.60 -10.97 18.38
C GLU A 182 -22.80 -12.26 18.60
N GLY A 183 -22.67 -12.71 19.85
CA GLY A 183 -21.97 -13.96 20.15
C GLY A 183 -20.44 -13.81 20.17
N ILE A 184 -19.93 -12.58 20.27
CA ILE A 184 -18.51 -12.30 20.17
C ILE A 184 -17.80 -12.66 21.47
N GLU A 185 -16.82 -13.56 21.38
CA GLU A 185 -15.97 -13.95 22.50
C GLU A 185 -15.03 -12.80 22.88
N GLY A 186 -15.20 -12.29 24.09
CA GLY A 186 -14.31 -11.32 24.70
C GLY A 186 -13.54 -11.92 25.87
N THR A 187 -12.37 -11.35 26.14
CA THR A 187 -11.45 -11.80 27.20
C THR A 187 -11.50 -10.92 28.45
N GLY A 188 -12.24 -9.80 28.42
CA GLY A 188 -12.20 -8.77 29.47
C GLY A 188 -10.99 -7.82 29.36
N LYS A 189 -10.21 -7.93 28.28
CA LYS A 189 -9.07 -7.06 27.95
C LYS A 189 -9.26 -6.47 26.54
N PRO A 190 -8.51 -5.40 26.18
CA PRO A 190 -8.49 -4.91 24.81
C PRO A 190 -8.11 -6.02 23.80
N GLN A 191 -8.88 -6.14 22.72
CA GLN A 191 -8.68 -7.08 21.63
C GLN A 191 -8.73 -6.35 20.30
N TRP A 192 -7.86 -6.74 19.37
CA TRP A 192 -7.94 -6.26 18.00
C TRP A 192 -9.14 -6.88 17.30
N VAL A 193 -9.91 -6.05 16.63
CA VAL A 193 -11.01 -6.44 15.76
C VAL A 193 -10.79 -5.80 14.40
N SER A 194 -10.66 -6.65 13.37
CA SER A 194 -10.49 -6.21 11.99
C SER A 194 -11.82 -6.21 11.27
N PHE A 195 -12.18 -5.07 10.68
CA PHE A 195 -13.42 -4.86 9.95
C PHE A 195 -13.14 -4.91 8.46
N TYR A 196 -13.70 -5.90 7.77
CA TYR A 196 -13.52 -6.12 6.34
C TYR A 196 -14.66 -5.43 5.57
N TYR A 197 -14.32 -4.59 4.60
CA TYR A 197 -15.29 -3.78 3.89
C TYR A 197 -14.89 -3.54 2.43
N GLN A 198 -15.88 -3.14 1.63
CA GLN A 198 -15.67 -2.52 0.33
C GLN A 198 -16.42 -1.18 0.25
N THR A 199 -16.00 -0.30 -0.65
CA THR A 199 -16.75 0.90 -0.98
C THR A 199 -17.14 0.89 -2.45
N LEU A 200 -18.43 1.07 -2.75
CA LEU A 200 -18.87 1.32 -4.12
C LEU A 200 -18.70 2.81 -4.45
N PRO A 201 -18.05 3.15 -5.58
CA PRO A 201 -18.10 4.52 -6.08
C PRO A 201 -19.55 4.88 -6.40
N SER A 202 -19.95 6.12 -6.10
CA SER A 202 -21.26 6.62 -6.53
C SER A 202 -21.27 6.79 -8.06
N LEU A 203 -21.93 5.86 -8.74
CA LEU A 203 -22.41 5.88 -10.13
C LEU A 203 -21.40 5.77 -11.28
N SER A 204 -21.72 4.78 -12.13
CA SER A 204 -21.37 4.56 -13.55
C SER A 204 -19.88 4.39 -13.91
N ASN A 205 -19.39 3.15 -13.89
CA ASN A 205 -19.35 2.31 -15.09
C ASN A 205 -18.80 0.92 -14.75
N LEU A 206 -19.63 -0.08 -15.03
CA LEU A 206 -19.23 -1.47 -15.19
C LEU A 206 -18.17 -1.53 -16.31
N ILE A 207 -16.89 -1.58 -15.97
CA ILE A 207 -15.84 -1.99 -16.89
C ILE A 207 -15.26 -3.29 -16.33
N ILE A 208 -15.67 -4.37 -17.00
CA ILE A 208 -15.07 -5.69 -16.93
C ILE A 208 -13.55 -5.53 -17.06
N LEU A 209 -12.82 -6.23 -16.21
CA LEU A 209 -11.36 -6.38 -16.16
C LEU A 209 -10.78 -6.74 -17.53
N THR A 210 -10.63 -5.78 -18.43
CA THR A 210 -9.73 -5.73 -19.61
C THR A 210 -9.92 -4.38 -20.28
N LYS A 211 -8.84 -3.62 -20.42
CA LYS A 211 -8.72 -2.27 -21.04
C LYS A 211 -9.19 -1.09 -20.20
N GLY A 212 -8.20 -0.28 -19.80
CA GLY A 212 -8.37 1.13 -19.49
C GLY A 212 -9.17 1.40 -18.22
N VAL A 213 -8.48 1.50 -17.09
CA VAL A 213 -9.00 2.30 -15.99
C VAL A 213 -8.89 3.75 -16.42
N ALA A 214 -9.88 4.21 -17.19
CA ALA A 214 -10.22 5.62 -17.24
C ALA A 214 -10.39 6.03 -15.78
N GLY A 215 -9.43 6.82 -15.29
CA GLY A 215 -9.55 7.49 -14.01
C GLY A 215 -10.94 8.09 -13.97
N GLY A 216 -11.75 7.65 -13.00
CA GLY A 216 -13.06 8.22 -12.78
C GLY A 216 -12.89 9.73 -12.68
N THR A 217 -13.47 10.45 -13.64
CA THR A 217 -13.51 11.91 -13.62
C THR A 217 -14.24 12.33 -12.36
N PRO A 218 -13.69 13.30 -11.65
CA PRO A 218 -14.36 14.57 -11.61
C PRO A 218 -13.52 15.57 -12.41
N ASP A 219 -14.20 16.31 -13.27
CA ASP A 219 -13.68 17.51 -13.88
C ASP A 219 -12.97 18.37 -12.80
N ARG A 220 -11.67 18.60 -12.98
CA ARG A 220 -10.74 19.06 -11.94
C ARG A 220 -10.20 20.45 -12.26
N ILE A 221 -11.11 21.40 -12.45
CA ILE A 221 -10.84 22.81 -12.17
C ILE A 221 -11.88 23.28 -11.12
N GLY A 222 -11.51 23.20 -9.83
CA GLY A 222 -12.20 23.95 -8.74
C GLY A 222 -12.92 23.16 -7.63
N GLY A 223 -13.09 21.83 -7.72
CA GLY A 223 -13.79 21.02 -6.69
C GLY A 223 -12.89 20.16 -5.80
N LYS A 224 -13.30 19.89 -4.54
CA LYS A 224 -12.63 18.94 -3.61
C LYS A 224 -13.22 17.53 -3.75
N TRP A 225 -12.40 16.52 -4.02
CA TRP A 225 -12.72 15.07 -3.99
C TRP A 225 -13.26 14.65 -2.61
N GLN A 226 -14.42 13.95 -2.49
CA GLN A 226 -14.79 13.24 -1.25
C GLN A 226 -15.83 12.11 -1.41
N LEU A 227 -15.46 10.88 -1.02
CA LEU A 227 -16.38 9.83 -0.52
C LEU A 227 -15.73 9.06 0.63
N ARG A 228 -15.49 9.71 1.78
CA ARG A 228 -14.99 8.99 2.97
C ARG A 228 -16.11 8.13 3.55
N ARG A 229 -15.91 6.82 3.64
CA ARG A 229 -16.76 5.96 4.45
C ARG A 229 -16.24 5.99 5.88
N ILE A 230 -17.09 6.41 6.81
CA ILE A 230 -16.76 6.42 8.22
C ILE A 230 -17.89 5.70 8.91
N SER A 231 -17.55 4.67 9.67
CA SER A 231 -18.51 3.92 10.45
C SER A 231 -18.37 4.23 11.92
N SER A 232 -19.50 4.26 12.62
CA SER A 232 -19.54 4.19 14.07
C SER A 232 -19.40 2.73 14.48
N VAL A 233 -18.63 2.46 15.53
CA VAL A 233 -18.51 1.13 16.12
C VAL A 233 -18.88 1.24 17.59
N VAL A 234 -19.91 0.52 18.01
CA VAL A 234 -20.47 0.55 19.37
C VAL A 234 -20.41 -0.85 19.95
N VAL A 235 -19.68 -1.01 21.05
CA VAL A 235 -19.55 -2.28 21.78
C VAL A 235 -20.63 -2.36 22.86
N ASN A 236 -21.34 -3.49 22.94
CA ASN A 236 -22.32 -3.80 23.99
C ASN A 236 -23.39 -2.71 24.19
N GLY A 237 -23.77 -2.02 23.11
CA GLY A 237 -24.74 -0.92 23.15
C GLY A 237 -24.27 0.33 23.90
N ASN A 238 -22.99 0.45 24.24
CA ASN A 238 -22.43 1.61 24.94
C ASN A 238 -22.31 2.82 24.01
N THR A 239 -23.42 3.50 23.76
CA THR A 239 -23.48 4.69 22.90
C THR A 239 -22.76 5.91 23.48
N SER A 240 -22.30 5.86 24.73
CA SER A 240 -21.41 6.88 25.30
C SER A 240 -19.95 6.70 24.87
N ASN A 241 -19.56 5.53 24.37
CA ASN A 241 -18.24 5.29 23.78
C ASN A 241 -18.37 4.77 22.35
N VAL A 242 -18.38 5.70 21.39
CA VAL A 242 -18.45 5.38 19.95
C VAL A 242 -17.05 5.41 19.36
N GLU A 243 -16.58 4.26 18.88
CA GLU A 243 -15.30 4.16 18.17
C GLU A 243 -15.48 4.58 16.71
N THR A 244 -14.49 5.28 16.17
CA THR A 244 -14.51 5.76 14.79
C THR A 244 -13.75 4.82 13.87
N LEU A 245 -14.46 4.15 12.96
CA LEU A 245 -13.87 3.27 11.96
C LEU A 245 -13.71 4.03 10.64
N TYR A 246 -12.48 4.44 10.34
CA TYR A 246 -12.14 5.04 9.04
C TYR A 246 -12.00 3.97 7.96
N GLN A 247 -12.84 4.04 6.94
CA GLN A 247 -12.90 3.08 5.84
C GLN A 247 -12.46 3.77 4.55
N ARG A 248 -11.27 3.39 4.05
CA ARG A 248 -10.66 4.00 2.87
C ARG A 248 -11.35 3.53 1.60
N ASP A 249 -11.24 4.31 0.53
CA ASP A 249 -11.83 3.91 -0.76
C ASP A 249 -11.25 2.58 -1.25
N THR A 250 -12.15 1.70 -1.67
CA THR A 250 -11.92 0.42 -2.35
C THR A 250 -12.73 0.40 -3.66
N HIS A 251 -12.76 -0.74 -4.35
CA HIS A 251 -13.65 -0.98 -5.50
C HIS A 251 -14.61 -2.13 -5.19
N LYS A 252 -15.68 -2.27 -6.01
CA LYS A 252 -16.55 -3.47 -5.96
C LYS A 252 -15.69 -4.73 -6.08
N SER A 253 -15.92 -5.69 -5.19
CA SER A 253 -15.18 -6.96 -5.09
C SER A 253 -13.73 -6.82 -4.60
N ILE A 254 -13.29 -5.64 -4.18
CA ILE A 254 -12.01 -5.44 -3.48
C ILE A 254 -12.33 -5.19 -2.00
N ILE A 255 -12.06 -6.19 -1.17
CA ILE A 255 -12.20 -6.11 0.28
C ILE A 255 -10.89 -5.56 0.86
N LEU A 256 -11.00 -4.50 1.66
CA LEU A 256 -9.93 -4.07 2.55
C LEU A 256 -10.33 -4.33 3.99
N SER A 257 -9.38 -4.21 4.91
CA SER A 257 -9.68 -4.24 6.33
C SER A 257 -9.10 -3.05 7.09
N THR A 258 -9.83 -2.57 8.10
CA THR A 258 -9.34 -1.59 9.08
C THR A 258 -9.44 -2.22 10.47
N PRO A 259 -8.34 -2.33 11.24
CA PRO A 259 -8.39 -2.80 12.61
C PRO A 259 -8.76 -1.68 13.59
N LEU A 260 -9.51 -2.03 14.65
CA LEU A 260 -9.68 -1.23 15.86
C LEU A 260 -9.37 -2.09 17.08
N GLN A 261 -8.79 -1.47 18.11
CA GLN A 261 -8.63 -2.12 19.40
C GLN A 261 -9.88 -1.84 20.24
N LEU A 262 -10.64 -2.87 20.57
CA LEU A 262 -11.90 -2.78 21.30
C LEU A 262 -11.80 -3.49 22.65
N THR A 263 -12.41 -2.92 23.69
CA THR A 263 -12.52 -3.60 24.99
C THR A 263 -13.79 -4.44 25.01
N LEU A 264 -13.64 -5.76 24.94
CA LEU A 264 -14.74 -6.72 24.99
C LEU A 264 -14.84 -7.33 26.40
N GLU A 265 -16.05 -7.41 26.95
CA GLU A 265 -16.32 -8.07 28.23
C GLU A 265 -15.97 -9.55 28.16
N LYS A 266 -15.65 -10.17 29.30
CA LYS A 266 -15.33 -11.60 29.31
C LYS A 266 -16.56 -12.45 28.97
N GLY A 267 -16.46 -13.31 27.98
CA GLY A 267 -17.51 -14.23 27.53
C GLY A 267 -18.08 -13.91 26.14
N LYS A 268 -19.14 -14.63 25.73
CA LYS A 268 -19.74 -14.55 24.38
C LYS A 268 -20.90 -13.56 24.23
N GLN A 269 -21.25 -12.87 25.30
CA GLN A 269 -22.38 -11.93 25.32
C GLN A 269 -22.08 -10.61 24.61
N ASN A 270 -20.87 -10.41 24.07
CA ASN A 270 -20.51 -9.15 23.44
C ASN A 270 -21.24 -8.96 22.12
N THR A 271 -21.57 -7.70 21.86
CA THR A 271 -22.11 -7.25 20.60
C THR A 271 -21.26 -6.11 20.03
N ILE A 272 -21.14 -6.08 18.71
CA ILE A 272 -20.53 -4.97 17.98
C ILE A 272 -21.54 -4.46 16.97
N THR A 273 -22.04 -3.24 17.20
CA THR A 273 -22.96 -2.55 16.30
C THR A 273 -22.19 -1.55 15.44
N ILE A 274 -22.40 -1.63 14.13
CA ILE A 274 -21.74 -0.79 13.14
C ILE A 274 -22.80 0.04 12.42
N GLY A 275 -22.64 1.36 12.46
CA GLY A 275 -23.48 2.32 11.76
C GLY A 275 -22.69 3.24 10.84
N GLY A 276 -23.37 4.18 10.21
CA GLY A 276 -22.72 5.25 9.45
C GLY A 276 -22.45 6.46 10.32
N LEU A 277 -21.24 7.01 10.26
CA LEU A 277 -20.81 8.19 11.02
C LEU A 277 -20.62 9.39 10.09
N TYR A 278 -20.84 10.59 10.63
CA TYR A 278 -20.72 11.83 9.86
C TYR A 278 -19.30 12.01 9.30
N ASN A 279 -19.18 12.18 7.98
CA ASN A 279 -17.91 12.39 7.30
C ASN A 279 -17.67 13.85 6.87
N GLY A 280 -18.57 14.77 7.25
CA GLY A 280 -18.56 16.15 6.78
C GLY A 280 -19.61 16.47 5.71
N PHE A 281 -20.30 15.46 5.17
CA PHE A 281 -21.29 15.59 4.09
C PHE A 281 -22.51 14.72 4.32
N ASP A 282 -22.30 13.44 4.62
CA ASP A 282 -23.35 12.46 4.93
C ASP A 282 -22.89 11.53 6.06
N TYR A 283 -23.70 10.51 6.36
CA TYR A 283 -23.46 9.53 7.42
C TYR A 283 -23.31 8.12 6.84
N LYS A 284 -22.38 7.92 5.91
CA LYS A 284 -22.21 6.62 5.21
C LYS A 284 -21.07 5.78 5.76
N GLY A 285 -21.40 4.57 6.20
CA GLY A 285 -20.45 3.48 6.41
C GLY A 285 -20.16 2.71 5.11
N ALA A 286 -19.05 2.00 5.05
CA ALA A 286 -18.73 1.14 3.90
C ALA A 286 -19.62 -0.12 3.88
N ASP A 287 -19.67 -0.80 2.75
CA ASP A 287 -20.32 -2.11 2.68
C ASP A 287 -19.44 -3.11 3.44
N LEU A 288 -20.03 -3.86 4.36
CA LEU A 288 -19.29 -4.70 5.29
C LEU A 288 -19.35 -6.16 4.85
N ASP A 289 -18.20 -6.82 4.83
CA ASP A 289 -18.06 -8.24 4.51
C ASP A 289 -18.09 -9.09 5.79
N ARG A 290 -17.13 -8.86 6.69
CA ARG A 290 -16.98 -9.62 7.94
C ARG A 290 -16.23 -8.83 9.00
N ILE A 291 -16.24 -9.34 10.23
CA ILE A 291 -15.31 -8.93 11.28
C ILE A 291 -14.48 -10.13 11.73
N VAL A 292 -13.22 -9.89 12.08
CA VAL A 292 -12.33 -10.91 12.66
C VAL A 292 -11.85 -10.40 14.02
N VAL A 293 -12.10 -11.17 15.07
CA VAL A 293 -11.69 -10.86 16.44
C VAL A 293 -10.47 -11.69 16.76
N TYR A 294 -9.37 -11.02 17.11
CA TYR A 294 -8.11 -11.67 17.45
C TYR A 294 -8.04 -11.97 18.96
N PRO A 295 -7.27 -12.99 19.37
CA PRO A 295 -6.93 -13.16 20.78
C PRO A 295 -6.17 -11.91 21.30
N PRO A 296 -6.23 -11.62 22.60
CA PRO A 296 -5.48 -10.51 23.19
C PRO A 296 -3.97 -10.75 23.04
N GLU A 297 -3.21 -9.68 22.83
CA GLU A 297 -1.74 -9.73 22.90
C GLU A 297 -1.31 -10.05 24.35
N GLU A 298 -0.35 -10.97 24.49
CA GLU A 298 0.23 -11.38 25.78
C GLU A 298 1.20 -10.35 26.36
#